data_AF-A0A519ZV70-F1
#
_entry.id   AF-A0A519ZV70-F1
#
_cell.length_a   1.000
_cell.length_b   1.000
_cell.length_c   1.000
_cell.angle_alpha   90.00
_cell.angle_beta   90.00
_cell.angle_gamma   90.00
#
_symmetry.space_group_name_H-M   'P 1'
#
loop_
_entity.id
_entity.type
_entity.pdbx_description
1 polymer ?
#
loop_
_entity_poly.entity_id
_entity_poly.type
_entity_poly.pdbx_seq_one_letter_code
_entity_poly.pdbx_strand_id
1 'polypeptide(L)' 'MIEKVLEGFGLDTAQAEYKPFGSGLINNTWKISSPNGDYILQKINTHVFSSPKDISDNMLMIKQYLDRVAPKYFFVGPVT' A
#
# COMPACT_ATOMS: atom_id res chain seq x y z
N MET A 1 -12.18 -0.44 12.61
CA MET A 1 -12.43 -1.01 11.24
C MET A 1 -11.14 -1.10 10.45
N ILE A 2 -10.34 -0.04 10.41
CA ILE A 2 -8.98 -0.08 9.86
C ILE A 2 -8.06 -1.00 10.66
N GLU A 3 -8.23 -1.15 11.99
CA GLU A 3 -7.44 -2.10 12.78
C GLU A 3 -7.56 -3.53 12.24
N LYS A 4 -8.78 -4.01 11.94
CA LYS A 4 -8.98 -5.33 11.34
C LYS A 4 -8.29 -5.51 9.98
N VAL A 5 -8.17 -4.43 9.20
CA VAL A 5 -7.44 -4.45 7.93
C VAL A 5 -5.94 -4.56 8.20
N LEU A 6 -5.42 -3.78 9.15
CA LEU A 6 -4.01 -3.85 9.57
C LEU A 6 -3.64 -5.23 10.12
N GLU A 7 -4.49 -5.84 10.93
CA GLU A 7 -4.36 -7.22 11.41
C GLU A 7 -4.30 -8.21 10.24
N GLY A 8 -5.13 -8.02 9.20
CA GLY A 8 -5.10 -8.83 7.98
C GLY A 8 -3.80 -8.74 7.19
N PHE A 9 -3.02 -7.67 7.39
CA PHE A 9 -1.67 -7.50 6.85
C PHE A 9 -0.57 -7.89 7.86
N GLY A 10 -0.93 -8.46 9.01
CA GLY A 10 0.03 -8.89 10.04
C GLY A 10 0.65 -7.74 10.85
N LEU A 11 0.04 -6.55 10.85
CA LEU A 11 0.51 -5.41 11.63
C LEU A 11 -0.13 -5.41 13.02
N ASP A 12 0.69 -5.24 14.06
CA ASP A 12 0.22 -5.09 15.45
C ASP A 12 -0.49 -3.73 15.63
N THR A 13 -1.81 -3.79 15.79
CA THR A 13 -2.67 -2.62 15.93
C THR A 13 -2.52 -1.91 17.26
N ALA A 14 -1.97 -2.56 18.29
CA ALA A 14 -1.69 -1.92 19.57
C ALA A 14 -0.48 -0.96 19.49
N GLN A 15 0.42 -1.17 18.51
CA GLN A 15 1.65 -0.39 18.34
C GLN A 15 1.70 0.39 17.03
N ALA A 16 0.75 0.15 16.12
CA ALA A 16 0.66 0.87 14.85
C ALA A 16 -0.18 2.14 15.00
N GLU A 17 0.40 3.27 14.60
CA GLU A 17 -0.32 4.52 14.41
C GLU A 17 -0.74 4.68 12.95
N TYR A 18 -1.94 5.18 12.69
CA TYR A 18 -2.40 5.50 11.35
C TYR A 18 -2.95 6.91 11.25
N LYS A 19 -2.64 7.60 10.16
CA LYS A 19 -3.19 8.93 9.86
C LYS A 19 -3.45 9.11 8.37
N PRO A 20 -4.47 9.92 7.97
CA PRO A 20 -4.65 10.31 6.59
C PRO A 20 -3.35 10.86 5.99
N PHE A 21 -3.08 10.51 4.73
CA PHE A 21 -1.83 10.87 4.08
C PHE A 21 -2.04 11.33 2.64
N GLY A 22 -1.42 12.47 2.31
CA GLY A 22 -1.47 13.08 0.99
C GLY A 22 -2.77 13.86 0.70
N SER A 23 -2.85 14.41 -0.51
CA SER A 23 -3.98 15.17 -1.05
C SER A 23 -4.65 14.45 -2.23
N GLY A 24 -4.51 13.12 -2.30
CA GLY A 24 -5.01 12.31 -3.39
C GLY A 24 -6.54 12.36 -3.51
N LEU A 25 -7.04 12.43 -4.76
CA LEU A 25 -8.48 12.56 -5.06
C LEU A 25 -9.14 11.24 -5.47
N ILE A 26 -8.35 10.17 -5.67
CA ILE A 26 -8.83 8.90 -6.22
C ILE A 26 -9.02 7.87 -5.10
N ASN A 27 -7.93 7.45 -4.45
CA ASN A 27 -7.94 6.47 -3.37
C ASN A 27 -7.92 7.17 -2.00
N ASN A 28 -8.50 6.52 -0.99
CA ASN A 28 -8.29 6.96 0.39
C ASN A 28 -6.96 6.38 0.87
N THR A 29 -6.09 7.24 1.37
CA THR A 29 -4.70 6.90 1.68
C THR A 29 -4.36 7.25 3.12
N TRP A 30 -3.69 6.32 3.80
CA TRP A 30 -3.20 6.49 5.16
C TRP A 30 -1.70 6.13 5.22
N LYS A 31 -0.95 6.89 6.03
CA LYS A 31 0.37 6.48 6.49
C LYS A 31 0.19 5.64 7.75
N ILE A 32 0.79 4.46 7.77
CA ILE A 32 0.88 3.59 8.94
C ILE A 32 2.31 3.67 9.45
N SER A 33 2.50 4.02 10.71
CA SER A 33 3.79 3.97 11.38
C SER A 33 3.75 2.83 12.40
N SER A 34 4.67 1.88 12.30
CA SER A 34 4.75 0.73 13.21
C SER A 34 6.19 0.45 13.63
N PRO A 35 6.43 -0.37 14.66
CA PRO A 35 7.78 -0.81 15.03
C PRO A 35 8.54 -1.51 13.88
N ASN A 36 7.82 -2.16 12.97
CA ASN A 36 8.38 -2.88 11.82
C ASN A 36 8.71 -1.96 10.63
N GLY A 37 8.29 -0.70 10.70
CA GLY A 37 8.51 0.30 9.65
C GLY A 37 7.26 1.12 9.32
N ASP A 38 7.44 2.01 8.34
CA ASP A 38 6.41 2.86 7.79
C ASP A 38 5.80 2.23 6.53
N TYR A 39 4.48 2.27 6.43
CA TYR A 39 3.71 1.72 5.30
C TYR A 39 2.70 2.74 4.79
N ILE A 40 2.27 2.54 3.54
CA ILE A 40 1.14 3.24 2.95
C ILE A 40 -0.01 2.25 2.79
N LEU A 41 -1.14 2.53 3.45
CA LEU A 41 -2.38 1.80 3.26
C LEU A 41 -3.27 2.58 2.29
N GLN A 42 -3.75 1.93 1.25
CA GLN A 42 -4.72 2.53 0.33
C GLN A 42 -5.99 1.70 0.24
N LYS A 43 -7.13 2.35 0.44
CA LYS A 43 -8.42 1.80 0.03
C LYS A 43 -8.65 2.22 -1.43
N ILE A 44 -8.60 1.23 -2.32
CA ILE A 44 -8.82 1.45 -3.75
C ILE A 44 -10.26 1.90 -4.00
N ASN A 45 -10.41 2.93 -4.83
CA ASN A 45 -11.71 3.37 -5.29
C ASN A 45 -12.21 2.47 -6.42
N THR A 46 -13.12 1.55 -6.07
CA THR A 46 -13.68 0.56 -7.00
C THR A 46 -14.66 1.13 -8.02
N HIS A 47 -15.09 2.38 -7.88
CA HIS A 47 -15.89 3.06 -8.90
C HIS A 47 -15.02 3.56 -10.07
N VAL A 48 -13.79 3.97 -9.77
CA VAL A 48 -12.79 4.35 -10.79
C VAL A 48 -12.09 3.11 -11.33
N PHE A 49 -11.75 2.16 -10.45
CA PHE A 49 -11.06 0.93 -10.79
C PHE A 49 -11.96 -0.28 -10.52
N SER A 50 -12.76 -0.64 -11.52
CA SER A 50 -13.73 -1.74 -11.41
C SER A 50 -13.11 -3.11 -11.16
N SER A 51 -11.85 -3.31 -11.55
CA SER A 51 -11.04 -4.48 -11.21
C SER A 51 -9.78 -4.07 -10.40
N PRO A 52 -9.88 -3.95 -9.06
CA PRO A 52 -8.72 -3.60 -8.22
C PRO A 52 -7.56 -4.60 -8.31
N LYS A 53 -7.85 -5.86 -8.69
CA LYS A 53 -6.82 -6.89 -8.88
C LYS A 53 -5.84 -6.49 -9.98
N ASP A 54 -6.32 -5.89 -11.05
CA ASP A 54 -5.48 -5.47 -12.19
C ASP A 54 -4.45 -4.42 -11.76
N ILE A 55 -4.77 -3.55 -10.79
CA ILE A 55 -3.81 -2.61 -10.21
C ILE A 55 -2.70 -3.36 -9.49
N SER A 56 -3.07 -4.33 -8.64
CA SER A 56 -2.11 -5.11 -7.86
C SER A 56 -1.17 -5.91 -8.77
N ASP A 57 -1.72 -6.58 -9.79
CA ASP A 57 -0.95 -7.34 -10.77
C ASP A 57 0.00 -6.43 -11.56
N ASN A 58 -0.48 -5.27 -12.02
CA ASN A 58 0.34 -4.28 -12.73
C ASN A 58 1.48 -3.74 -11.86
N MET A 59 1.20 -3.40 -10.59
CA MET A 59 2.22 -2.95 -9.65
C MET A 59 3.30 -4.02 -9.43
N LEU A 60 2.92 -5.29 -9.32
CA LEU A 60 3.87 -6.40 -9.19
C LEU A 60 4.74 -6.54 -10.45
N MET A 61 4.15 -6.46 -11.64
CA MET A 61 4.89 -6.51 -12.90
C MET A 61 5.90 -5.35 -13.02
N ILE A 62 5.49 -4.14 -12.65
CA ILE A 62 6.39 -2.96 -12.63
C ILE A 62 7.52 -3.17 -11.62
N LYS A 63 7.22 -3.64 -10.40
CA LYS A 63 8.23 -3.96 -9.40
C LYS A 63 9.26 -4.95 -9.93
N GLN A 64 8.79 -6.09 -10.45
CA GLN A 64 9.66 -7.14 -11.00
C GLN A 64 10.51 -6.65 -12.17
N TYR A 65 10.00 -5.73 -12.98
CA TYR A 65 10.76 -5.11 -14.06
C TYR A 65 11.84 -4.16 -13.52
N LEU A 66 11.49 -3.27 -12.59
CA LEU A 66 12.41 -2.30 -12.00
C LEU A 66 13.50 -2.97 -11.16
N ASP A 67 13.19 -4.04 -10.44
CA ASP A 67 14.18 -4.84 -9.71
C ASP A 67 15.28 -5.40 -10.65
N ARG A 68 14.95 -5.66 -11.93
CA ARG A 68 15.89 -6.15 -12.95
C ARG A 68 16.65 -5.03 -13.66
N VAL A 69 15.94 -3.97 -14.03
CA VAL A 69 16.48 -2.93 -14.94
C VAL A 69 17.07 -1.73 -14.18
N ALA A 70 16.53 -1.42 -13.01
CA ALA A 70 16.94 -0.28 -12.20
C ALA A 70 16.87 -0.63 -10.70
N PRO A 71 17.68 -1.59 -10.19
CA PRO A 71 17.58 -2.07 -8.81
C PRO A 71 17.85 -1.01 -7.73
N LYS A 72 18.47 0.12 -8.11
CA LYS A 72 18.68 1.27 -7.22
C LYS A 72 17.50 2.24 -7.18
N TYR A 73 16.51 2.08 -8.06
CA TYR A 73 15.32 2.92 -8.08
C TYR A 73 14.41 2.52 -6.93
N PHE A 74 14.12 3.49 -6.06
CA PHE A 74 13.22 3.29 -4.93
C PHE A 74 11.77 3.25 -5.42
N PHE A 75 11.29 2.04 -5.74
CA PHE A 75 9.90 1.81 -6.10
C PHE A 75 9.07 1.45 -4.86
N VAL A 76 8.03 2.24 -4.59
CA VAL A 76 7.05 1.95 -3.54
C VAL A 76 6.08 0.88 -4.07
N GLY A 77 6.50 -0.38 -3.96
CA GLY A 77 5.74 -1.55 -4.43
C GLY A 77 4.82 -2.15 -3.37
N PRO A 78 4.02 -3.17 -3.74
CA PRO A 78 3.22 -3.94 -2.79
C PRO A 78 4.11 -4.61 -1.75
N VAL A 79 3.61 -4.74 -0.52
CA VAL A 79 4.23 -5.57 0.51
C VAL A 79 4.05 -7.04 0.10
N THR A 80 5.14 -7.80 0.05
CA THR A 80 5.18 -9.23 -0.33
C THR A 80 5.63 -10.08 0.82
#